data_AF-A0A1H5US49-F1
#
_entry.id   AF-A0A1H5US49-F1
#
_cell.length_a   1.000
_cell.length_b   1.000
_cell.length_c   1.000
_cell.angle_alpha   90.00
_cell.angle_beta   90.00
_cell.angle_gamma   90.00
#
_symmetry.space_group_name_H-M   'P 1'
#
loop_
_entity.id
_entity.type
_entity.pdbx_description
1 polymer ?
#
loop_
_entity_poly.entity_id
_entity_poly.type
_entity_poly.pdbx_seq_one_letter_code
_entity_poly.pdbx_strand_id
1 'polypeptide(L)'
;MHFFLLRKEAFEYLNFKAPTSLLKFKDIIDFGLTATSNSLLLLHYQSNTLIEVDFNGVEFQEYQLQTDLMKNFSNAYYHTDRMSNSIQDNMRTAYKSSENFGLTFDPYKKLLYRFGWPGEEISKDIDAVQLSSTPPYFIISIYDESDFSLIQEFTLPRNTYLAHHYFVDEKGLNLFPMHPENPEFNEDEMVIHTFDFSGLKK
;
A
#
# COMPACT_ATOMS: atom_id res chain seq x y z
N MET A 1 -7.87 -2.27 -20.59
CA MET A 1 -6.59 -1.60 -20.31
C MET A 1 -5.71 -1.76 -21.53
N HIS A 2 -5.06 -0.68 -22.01
CA HIS A 2 -4.15 -0.74 -23.16
C HIS A 2 -2.73 -1.05 -22.69
N PHE A 3 -2.07 -2.00 -23.34
CA PHE A 3 -0.66 -2.24 -23.12
C PHE A 3 0.10 -2.12 -24.42
N PHE A 4 1.25 -1.45 -24.35
CA PHE A 4 2.15 -1.34 -25.49
C PHE A 4 3.08 -2.54 -25.50
N LEU A 5 2.97 -3.37 -26.52
CA LEU A 5 3.87 -4.49 -26.75
C LEU A 5 5.11 -3.99 -27.48
N LEU A 6 6.19 -3.76 -26.73
CA LEU A 6 7.49 -3.32 -27.26
C LEU A 6 7.96 -4.15 -28.46
N ARG A 7 7.75 -5.48 -28.44
CA ARG A 7 8.19 -6.36 -29.54
C ARG A 7 7.35 -6.25 -30.81
N LYS A 8 6.11 -5.77 -30.70
CA LYS A 8 5.18 -5.64 -31.83
C LYS A 8 4.95 -4.19 -32.24
N GLU A 9 5.51 -3.23 -31.48
CA GLU A 9 5.27 -1.79 -31.59
C GLU A 9 3.77 -1.46 -31.71
N ALA A 10 2.93 -2.23 -31.00
CA ALA A 10 1.48 -2.18 -31.13
C ALA A 10 0.80 -2.16 -29.77
N PHE A 11 -0.38 -1.54 -29.73
CA PHE A 11 -1.27 -1.62 -28.58
C PHE A 11 -2.16 -2.86 -28.69
N GLU A 12 -2.14 -3.68 -27.64
CA GLU A 12 -3.11 -4.76 -27.46
C GLU A 12 -4.06 -4.43 -26.31
N TYR A 13 -5.30 -4.91 -26.44
CA TYR A 13 -6.32 -4.78 -25.42
C TYR A 13 -6.24 -5.98 -24.49
N LEU A 14 -6.01 -5.73 -23.22
CA LEU A 14 -6.33 -6.71 -22.19
C LEU A 14 -7.82 -6.59 -21.87
N ASN A 15 -8.56 -7.66 -22.12
CA ASN A 15 -9.95 -7.81 -21.68
C ASN A 15 -9.96 -8.07 -20.17
N PHE A 16 -9.75 -6.99 -19.43
CA PHE A 16 -9.69 -7.02 -17.98
C PHE A 16 -11.10 -7.03 -17.40
N LYS A 17 -11.48 -8.13 -16.75
CA LYS A 17 -12.67 -8.23 -15.93
C LYS A 17 -12.29 -7.99 -14.49
N ALA A 18 -12.88 -6.95 -13.91
CA ALA A 18 -12.66 -6.58 -12.52
C ALA A 18 -13.99 -6.67 -11.76
N PRO A 19 -13.98 -7.09 -10.50
CA PRO A 19 -15.20 -7.09 -9.70
C PRO A 19 -15.70 -5.67 -9.44
N THR A 20 -17.01 -5.51 -9.29
CA THR A 20 -17.62 -4.22 -8.89
C THR A 20 -17.22 -3.79 -7.47
N SER A 21 -16.66 -4.70 -6.67
CA SER A 21 -16.08 -4.38 -5.36
C SER A 21 -14.94 -3.36 -5.45
N LEU A 22 -14.23 -3.27 -6.59
CA LEU A 22 -13.24 -2.21 -6.86
C LEU A 22 -13.85 -0.81 -6.92
N LEU A 23 -15.15 -0.71 -7.20
CA LEU A 23 -15.86 0.57 -7.31
C LEU A 23 -16.45 1.04 -5.98
N LYS A 24 -16.31 0.24 -4.91
CA LYS A 24 -16.99 0.46 -3.62
C LYS A 24 -16.60 1.79 -2.95
N PHE A 25 -15.42 2.33 -3.26
CA PHE A 25 -14.96 3.61 -2.75
C PHE A 25 -14.87 4.60 -3.91
N LYS A 26 -15.95 5.37 -4.08
CA LYS A 26 -16.07 6.56 -4.93
C LYS A 26 -15.78 6.36 -6.44
N ASP A 27 -16.35 5.35 -7.09
CA ASP A 27 -16.33 5.17 -8.58
C ASP A 27 -14.95 5.41 -9.26
N ILE A 28 -13.87 5.43 -8.48
CA ILE A 28 -12.49 5.69 -8.86
C ILE A 28 -11.77 4.42 -8.46
N ILE A 29 -10.99 3.94 -9.41
CA ILE A 29 -10.22 2.73 -9.22
C ILE A 29 -8.79 3.18 -8.92
N ASP A 30 -8.41 3.13 -7.65
CA ASP A 30 -7.05 3.36 -7.17
C ASP A 30 -6.60 2.15 -6.34
N PHE A 31 -5.48 1.54 -6.73
CA PHE A 31 -4.98 0.31 -6.12
C PHE A 31 -3.46 0.24 -6.13
N GLY A 32 -2.92 -0.38 -5.08
CA GLY A 32 -1.58 -0.95 -5.13
C GLY A 32 -1.56 -2.16 -6.05
N LEU A 33 -0.48 -2.30 -6.82
CA LEU A 33 -0.27 -3.38 -7.78
C LEU A 33 1.05 -4.09 -7.50
N THR A 34 1.01 -5.42 -7.43
CA THR A 34 2.19 -6.27 -7.57
C THR A 34 1.82 -7.51 -8.40
N ALA A 35 2.77 -8.41 -8.64
CA ALA A 35 2.51 -9.65 -9.35
C ALA A 35 3.23 -10.82 -8.69
N THR A 36 2.61 -11.99 -8.75
CA THR A 36 3.25 -13.28 -8.56
C THR A 36 3.78 -13.80 -9.91
N SER A 37 4.23 -15.04 -9.98
CA SER A 37 4.54 -15.68 -11.27
C SER A 37 3.30 -15.96 -12.11
N ASN A 38 2.10 -15.96 -11.52
CA ASN A 38 0.88 -16.48 -12.15
C ASN A 38 -0.23 -15.43 -12.26
N SER A 39 -0.18 -14.37 -11.45
CA SER A 39 -1.28 -13.44 -11.27
C SER A 39 -0.83 -12.02 -10.96
N LEU A 40 -1.72 -11.06 -11.22
CA LEU A 40 -1.67 -9.70 -10.72
C LEU A 40 -2.42 -9.61 -9.40
N LEU A 41 -1.85 -8.91 -8.44
CA LEU A 41 -2.44 -8.66 -7.13
C LEU A 41 -2.79 -7.17 -7.01
N LEU A 42 -4.06 -6.89 -6.78
CA LEU A 42 -4.63 -5.55 -6.72
C LEU A 42 -5.23 -5.31 -5.35
N LEU A 43 -4.71 -4.30 -4.64
CA LEU A 43 -5.24 -3.92 -3.33
C LEU A 43 -5.81 -2.51 -3.43
N HIS A 44 -7.13 -2.39 -3.30
CA HIS A 44 -7.79 -1.09 -3.34
C HIS A 44 -7.30 -0.18 -2.20
N TYR A 45 -7.05 1.09 -2.51
CA TYR A 45 -6.45 2.07 -1.60
C TYR A 45 -7.15 2.18 -0.23
N GLN A 46 -8.47 2.04 -0.20
CA GLN A 46 -9.29 2.15 1.01
C GLN A 46 -10.06 0.87 1.38
N SER A 47 -9.48 -0.31 1.17
CA SER A 47 -10.14 -1.54 1.61
C SER A 47 -9.14 -2.64 2.01
N ASN A 48 -9.66 -3.67 2.68
CA ASN A 48 -8.93 -4.91 2.93
C ASN A 48 -9.13 -5.95 1.81
N THR A 49 -9.86 -5.62 0.75
CA THR A 49 -10.09 -6.54 -0.37
C THR A 49 -8.86 -6.56 -1.27
N LEU A 50 -8.16 -7.69 -1.27
CA LEU A 50 -7.19 -8.04 -2.29
C LEU A 50 -7.90 -8.76 -3.43
N ILE A 51 -7.58 -8.39 -4.66
CA ILE A 51 -8.07 -9.06 -5.86
C ILE A 51 -6.89 -9.66 -6.58
N GLU A 52 -6.93 -10.97 -6.74
CA GLU A 52 -6.01 -11.70 -7.58
C GLU A 52 -6.63 -11.87 -8.96
N VAL A 53 -5.93 -11.48 -10.01
CA VAL A 53 -6.39 -11.58 -11.40
C VAL A 53 -5.35 -12.33 -12.21
N ASP A 54 -5.80 -13.29 -13.02
CA ASP A 54 -4.89 -13.96 -13.96
C ASP A 54 -4.32 -12.96 -14.99
N PHE A 55 -3.19 -13.30 -15.63
CA PHE A 55 -2.59 -12.42 -16.64
C PHE A 55 -3.42 -12.29 -17.93
N ASN A 56 -4.42 -13.14 -18.15
CA ASN A 56 -5.36 -13.01 -19.25
C ASN A 56 -6.48 -11.98 -18.94
N GLY A 57 -6.60 -11.56 -17.68
CA GLY A 57 -7.62 -10.65 -17.18
C GLY A 57 -9.02 -11.26 -17.12
N VAL A 58 -9.16 -12.58 -17.20
CA VAL A 58 -10.47 -13.23 -17.37
C VAL A 58 -11.04 -13.74 -16.04
N GLU A 59 -10.22 -14.43 -15.27
CA GLU A 59 -10.58 -14.96 -13.96
C GLU A 59 -9.99 -14.09 -12.85
N PHE A 60 -10.79 -13.88 -11.80
CA PHE A 60 -10.33 -13.18 -10.60
C PHE A 60 -10.89 -13.86 -9.36
N GLN A 61 -10.17 -13.69 -8.25
CA GLN A 61 -10.60 -14.08 -6.90
C GLN A 61 -10.46 -12.91 -5.95
N GLU A 62 -11.37 -12.81 -4.99
CA GLU A 62 -11.32 -11.80 -3.93
C GLU A 62 -10.94 -12.43 -2.60
N TYR A 63 -10.02 -11.79 -1.91
CA TYR A 63 -9.58 -12.17 -0.58
C TYR A 63 -9.78 -11.00 0.37
N GLN A 64 -10.33 -11.28 1.54
CA GLN A 64 -10.39 -10.31 2.62
C GLN A 64 -9.16 -10.47 3.50
N LEU A 65 -8.20 -9.55 3.33
CA LEU A 65 -6.98 -9.55 4.10
C LEU A 65 -7.29 -9.28 5.57
N GLN A 66 -6.83 -10.19 6.43
CA GLN A 66 -6.87 -9.99 7.86
C GLN A 66 -5.90 -8.86 8.27
N THR A 67 -6.26 -8.09 9.27
CA THR A 67 -5.43 -7.00 9.81
C THR A 67 -5.92 -6.66 11.21
N ASP A 68 -4.99 -6.39 12.10
CA ASP A 68 -5.24 -5.93 13.45
C ASP A 68 -5.23 -4.41 13.56
N LEU A 69 -4.48 -3.73 12.69
CA LEU A 69 -4.16 -2.31 12.78
C LEU A 69 -4.85 -1.43 11.70
N MET A 70 -5.25 -1.97 10.54
CA MET A 70 -5.89 -1.21 9.45
C MET A 70 -7.38 -1.53 9.32
N LYS A 71 -8.21 -0.94 10.18
CA LYS A 71 -9.65 -1.26 10.27
C LYS A 71 -10.59 -0.12 9.90
N ASN A 72 -10.10 1.12 9.89
CA ASN A 72 -10.92 2.33 9.88
C ASN A 72 -11.07 2.92 8.47
N PHE A 73 -11.46 2.13 7.48
CA PHE A 73 -11.71 2.65 6.12
C PHE A 73 -13.02 3.46 6.06
N SER A 74 -13.02 4.59 5.35
CA SER A 74 -14.20 5.46 5.27
C SER A 74 -14.19 6.33 4.01
N ASN A 75 -15.40 6.59 3.47
CA ASN A 75 -15.63 7.58 2.41
C ASN A 75 -15.86 8.99 2.96
N ALA A 76 -15.72 9.23 4.27
CA ALA A 76 -16.05 10.50 4.91
C ALA A 76 -15.35 11.70 4.24
N TYR A 77 -14.06 11.57 3.93
CA TYR A 77 -13.31 12.59 3.20
C TYR A 77 -13.95 12.95 1.85
N TYR A 78 -14.40 11.96 1.09
CA TYR A 78 -14.98 12.16 -0.24
C TYR A 78 -16.42 12.68 -0.22
N HIS A 79 -17.16 12.41 0.85
CA HIS A 79 -18.52 12.93 1.06
C HIS A 79 -18.56 14.30 1.75
N THR A 80 -17.42 14.77 2.25
CA THR A 80 -17.31 16.11 2.83
C THR A 80 -17.44 17.18 1.74
N ASP A 81 -18.07 18.30 2.04
CA ASP A 81 -18.06 19.49 1.17
C ASP A 81 -16.67 20.14 1.18
N ARG A 82 -15.73 19.53 0.45
CA ARG A 82 -14.31 19.90 0.48
C ARG A 82 -14.06 21.34 0.03
N MET A 83 -14.95 21.92 -0.78
CA MET A 83 -14.77 23.28 -1.29
C MET A 83 -15.09 24.35 -0.26
N SER A 84 -15.87 24.03 0.79
CA SER A 84 -16.15 24.96 1.89
C SER A 84 -15.14 24.86 3.05
N ASN A 85 -14.27 23.85 3.04
CA ASN A 85 -13.25 23.63 4.07
C ASN A 85 -11.86 24.12 3.62
N SER A 86 -10.99 24.38 4.61
CA SER A 86 -9.57 24.59 4.32
C SER A 86 -8.92 23.29 3.82
N ILE A 87 -7.81 23.41 3.06
CA ILE A 87 -7.01 22.24 2.64
C ILE A 87 -6.56 21.43 3.86
N GLN A 88 -6.16 22.11 4.94
CA GLN A 88 -5.75 21.48 6.19
C GLN A 88 -6.87 20.62 6.80
N ASP A 89 -8.10 21.14 6.90
CA ASP A 89 -9.22 20.39 7.48
C ASP A 89 -9.65 19.21 6.59
N ASN A 90 -9.59 19.40 5.27
CA ASN A 90 -9.78 18.32 4.32
C ASN A 90 -8.75 17.21 4.51
N MET A 91 -7.45 17.54 4.61
CA MET A 91 -6.39 16.55 4.85
C MET A 91 -6.57 15.84 6.20
N ARG A 92 -6.88 16.57 7.28
CA ARG A 92 -7.20 15.94 8.58
C ARG A 92 -8.36 14.96 8.48
N THR A 93 -9.36 15.25 7.67
CA THR A 93 -10.49 14.34 7.45
C THR A 93 -10.07 13.07 6.70
N ALA A 94 -9.15 13.18 5.72
CA ALA A 94 -8.58 12.02 5.03
C ALA A 94 -7.81 11.11 6.01
N TYR A 95 -6.87 11.68 6.78
CA TYR A 95 -5.96 10.92 7.63
C TYR A 95 -6.60 10.26 8.87
N LYS A 96 -7.87 10.56 9.17
CA LYS A 96 -8.64 9.79 10.16
C LYS A 96 -8.91 8.36 9.71
N SER A 97 -8.90 8.12 8.40
CA SER A 97 -9.25 6.83 7.81
C SER A 97 -8.00 6.00 7.55
N SER A 98 -8.13 4.68 7.62
CA SER A 98 -7.08 3.77 7.16
C SER A 98 -6.90 3.86 5.65
N GLU A 99 -5.67 3.61 5.20
CA GLU A 99 -5.29 3.79 3.81
C GLU A 99 -4.13 2.86 3.44
N ASN A 100 -4.18 2.24 2.25
CA ASN A 100 -3.13 1.36 1.76
C ASN A 100 -2.12 2.16 0.96
N PHE A 101 -0.87 2.22 1.40
CA PHE A 101 0.19 2.89 0.65
C PHE A 101 0.76 2.05 -0.49
N GLY A 102 0.65 0.73 -0.39
CA GLY A 102 1.09 -0.15 -1.46
C GLY A 102 1.16 -1.61 -1.06
N LEU A 103 1.61 -2.41 -2.02
CA LEU A 103 1.73 -3.85 -1.91
C LEU A 103 2.98 -4.28 -2.68
N THR A 104 3.77 -5.20 -2.13
CA THR A 104 4.89 -5.80 -2.87
C THR A 104 5.02 -7.28 -2.54
N PHE A 105 5.36 -8.07 -3.56
CA PHE A 105 5.55 -9.50 -3.43
C PHE A 105 7.04 -9.82 -3.28
N ASP A 106 7.37 -10.66 -2.31
CA ASP A 106 8.70 -11.22 -2.11
C ASP A 106 8.78 -12.62 -2.75
N PRO A 107 9.40 -12.75 -3.94
CA PRO A 107 9.50 -14.04 -4.62
C PRO A 107 10.48 -15.00 -3.94
N TYR A 108 11.40 -14.51 -3.12
CA TYR A 108 12.42 -15.32 -2.45
C TYR A 108 11.85 -16.01 -1.21
N LYS A 109 10.98 -15.31 -0.47
CA LYS A 109 10.33 -15.81 0.76
C LYS A 109 8.88 -16.24 0.56
N LYS A 110 8.30 -15.96 -0.62
CA LYS A 110 6.88 -16.19 -0.96
C LYS A 110 5.97 -15.49 0.04
N LEU A 111 6.25 -14.22 0.29
CA LEU A 111 5.51 -13.37 1.22
C LEU A 111 4.92 -12.19 0.47
N LEU A 112 3.78 -11.71 0.96
CA LEU A 112 3.18 -10.48 0.46
C LEU A 112 3.29 -9.42 1.55
N TYR A 113 3.96 -8.30 1.25
CA TYR A 113 4.06 -7.16 2.17
C TYR A 113 3.08 -6.08 1.75
N ARG A 114 2.22 -5.70 2.69
CA ARG A 114 1.26 -4.60 2.56
C ARG A 114 1.72 -3.43 3.42
N PHE A 115 1.77 -2.25 2.82
CA PHE A 115 2.09 -1.00 3.50
C PHE A 115 0.81 -0.20 3.68
N GLY A 116 0.63 0.41 4.85
CA GLY A 116 -0.51 1.29 5.04
C GLY A 116 -0.50 2.13 6.29
N TRP A 117 -1.47 3.04 6.31
CA TRP A 117 -1.77 3.96 7.39
C TRP A 117 -2.96 3.43 8.19
N PRO A 118 -2.88 3.40 9.54
CA PRO A 118 -4.00 2.95 10.36
C PRO A 118 -5.16 3.95 10.39
N GLY A 119 -4.91 5.22 10.07
CA GLY A 119 -5.81 6.31 10.41
C GLY A 119 -5.53 6.82 11.83
N GLU A 120 -5.33 8.12 11.99
CA GLU A 120 -5.26 8.78 13.30
C GLU A 120 -5.89 10.18 13.26
N GLU A 121 -6.30 10.67 14.43
CA GLU A 121 -6.71 12.06 14.54
C GLU A 121 -5.49 12.97 14.55
N ILE A 122 -5.37 13.79 13.50
CA ILE A 122 -4.31 14.77 13.39
C ILE A 122 -4.71 16.05 14.13
N SER A 123 -3.86 16.48 15.05
CA SER A 123 -4.09 17.71 15.81
C SER A 123 -4.02 18.96 14.92
N LYS A 124 -4.61 20.06 15.39
CA LYS A 124 -4.72 21.32 14.61
C LYS A 124 -3.40 22.08 14.47
N ASP A 125 -2.46 21.83 15.37
CA ASP A 125 -1.09 22.38 15.37
C ASP A 125 -0.14 21.64 14.41
N ILE A 126 -0.52 20.45 13.94
CA ILE A 126 0.25 19.70 12.95
C ILE A 126 -0.17 20.13 11.54
N ASP A 127 0.83 20.32 10.66
CA ASP A 127 0.62 20.50 9.23
C ASP A 127 0.15 19.19 8.60
N ALA A 128 -1.15 19.08 8.35
CA ALA A 128 -1.74 17.88 7.77
C ALA A 128 -1.37 17.69 6.29
N VAL A 129 -0.90 18.73 5.60
CA VAL A 129 -0.44 18.62 4.21
C VAL A 129 0.92 17.91 4.16
N GLN A 130 1.81 18.19 5.12
CA GLN A 130 3.12 17.54 5.19
C GLN A 130 3.00 16.01 5.32
N LEU A 131 1.99 15.52 6.03
CA LEU A 131 1.71 14.09 6.19
C LEU A 131 1.48 13.36 4.86
N SER A 132 1.01 14.07 3.82
CA SER A 132 0.81 13.48 2.48
C SER A 132 2.10 13.09 1.78
N SER A 133 3.17 13.81 2.07
CA SER A 133 4.47 13.58 1.46
C SER A 133 5.33 12.68 2.34
N THR A 134 5.24 12.86 3.66
CA THR A 134 6.05 12.15 4.64
C THR A 134 5.17 11.74 5.83
N PRO A 135 4.41 10.64 5.72
CA PRO A 135 3.68 10.08 6.86
C PRO A 135 4.66 9.80 8.00
N PRO A 136 4.33 10.17 9.24
CA PRO A 136 5.26 10.04 10.35
C PRO A 136 5.55 8.58 10.63
N TYR A 137 4.66 7.65 10.31
CA TYR A 137 4.91 6.22 10.37
C TYR A 137 3.94 5.49 9.44
N PHE A 138 4.16 4.18 9.29
CA PHE A 138 3.24 3.29 8.59
C PHE A 138 3.31 1.89 9.21
N ILE A 139 2.37 1.05 8.78
CA ILE A 139 2.26 -0.35 9.16
C ILE A 139 2.78 -1.20 8.03
N ILE A 140 3.43 -2.31 8.40
CA ILE A 140 3.70 -3.42 7.50
C ILE A 140 2.89 -4.62 7.97
N SER A 141 2.03 -5.13 7.10
CA SER A 141 1.35 -6.42 7.26
C SER A 141 1.99 -7.43 6.32
N ILE A 142 2.31 -8.62 6.85
CA ILE A 142 2.99 -9.70 6.14
C ILE A 142 2.01 -10.86 6.00
N TYR A 143 1.79 -11.31 4.77
CA TYR A 143 0.88 -12.42 4.47
C TYR A 143 1.62 -13.59 3.81
N ASP A 144 1.11 -14.79 4.04
CA ASP A 144 1.50 -15.97 3.27
C ASP A 144 0.97 -15.85 1.84
N GLU A 145 1.80 -16.11 0.83
CA GLU A 145 1.36 -16.06 -0.57
C GLU A 145 0.37 -17.18 -0.94
N SER A 146 0.38 -18.32 -0.26
CA SER A 146 -0.45 -19.47 -0.66
C SER A 146 -1.95 -19.26 -0.41
N ASP A 147 -2.30 -18.49 0.62
CA ASP A 147 -3.68 -18.29 1.05
C ASP A 147 -4.00 -16.86 1.53
N PHE A 148 -3.02 -15.96 1.49
CA PHE A 148 -3.11 -14.59 2.02
C PHE A 148 -3.50 -14.50 3.50
N SER A 149 -3.17 -15.54 4.29
CA SER A 149 -3.29 -15.50 5.74
C SER A 149 -2.28 -14.54 6.36
N LEU A 150 -2.71 -13.79 7.38
CA LEU A 150 -1.83 -12.84 8.08
C LEU A 150 -0.82 -13.61 8.94
N ILE A 151 0.46 -13.38 8.70
CA ILE A 151 1.56 -13.96 9.47
C ILE A 151 1.97 -13.01 10.60
N GLN A 152 2.17 -11.73 10.27
CA GLN A 152 2.61 -10.73 11.22
C GLN A 152 2.17 -9.34 10.77
N GLU A 153 1.93 -8.46 11.74
CA GLU A 153 1.65 -7.05 11.49
C GLU A 153 2.33 -6.19 12.55
N PHE A 154 2.93 -5.07 12.15
CA PHE A 154 3.60 -4.17 13.07
C PHE A 154 3.70 -2.74 12.54
N THR A 155 3.82 -1.80 13.47
CA THR A 155 4.03 -0.38 13.21
C THR A 155 5.53 -0.07 13.15
N LEU A 156 5.96 0.68 12.14
CA LEU A 156 7.33 1.21 12.09
C LEU A 156 7.53 2.38 13.05
N PRO A 157 8.78 2.63 13.49
CA PRO A 157 9.09 3.79 14.31
C PRO A 157 8.73 5.09 13.59
N ARG A 158 8.28 6.06 14.37
CA ARG A 158 7.94 7.39 13.88
C ARG A 158 9.17 8.10 13.31
N ASN A 159 8.94 8.92 12.28
CA ASN A 159 9.88 9.81 11.63
C ASN A 159 11.19 9.13 11.21
N THR A 160 11.13 7.85 10.84
CA THR A 160 12.33 7.07 10.46
C THR A 160 12.32 6.73 8.98
N TYR A 161 11.25 6.09 8.49
CA TYR A 161 11.17 5.53 7.14
C TYR A 161 10.16 6.25 6.26
N LEU A 162 10.33 6.14 4.94
CA LEU A 162 9.34 6.58 3.94
C LEU A 162 8.66 5.35 3.32
N ALA A 163 7.32 5.32 3.38
CA ALA A 163 6.53 4.14 2.96
C ALA A 163 6.66 3.77 1.47
N HIS A 164 7.10 4.70 0.63
CA HIS A 164 7.22 4.52 -0.81
C HIS A 164 8.66 4.24 -1.28
N HIS A 165 9.63 4.18 -0.35
CA HIS A 165 11.03 3.90 -0.66
C HIS A 165 11.43 2.54 -0.09
N TYR A 166 11.32 1.52 -0.92
CA TYR A 166 11.70 0.16 -0.57
C TYR A 166 12.03 -0.67 -1.81
N PHE A 167 12.67 -1.80 -1.59
CA PHE A 167 12.77 -2.87 -2.58
C PHE A 167 12.89 -4.23 -1.86
N VAL A 168 12.67 -5.30 -2.59
CA VAL A 168 12.84 -6.66 -2.10
C VAL A 168 13.99 -7.33 -2.83
N ASP A 169 14.86 -8.00 -2.08
CA ASP A 169 15.91 -8.87 -2.60
C ASP A 169 15.94 -10.20 -1.84
N GLU A 170 16.93 -11.05 -2.16
CA GLU A 170 17.11 -12.35 -1.50
C GLU A 170 17.27 -12.24 0.03
N LYS A 171 17.81 -11.11 0.52
CA LYS A 171 18.03 -10.87 1.95
C LYS A 171 16.74 -10.46 2.64
N GLY A 172 15.87 -9.68 1.99
CA GLY A 172 14.53 -9.40 2.49
C GLY A 172 13.94 -8.09 2.01
N LEU A 173 13.11 -7.50 2.87
CA LEU A 173 12.53 -6.19 2.61
C LEU A 173 13.52 -5.11 3.03
N ASN A 174 13.94 -4.29 2.07
CA ASN A 174 14.91 -3.23 2.27
C ASN A 174 14.18 -1.88 2.35
N LEU A 175 14.36 -1.17 3.46
CA LEU A 175 13.79 0.16 3.69
C LEU A 175 14.88 1.20 3.86
N PHE A 176 14.61 2.41 3.39
CA PHE A 176 15.51 3.55 3.53
C PHE A 176 15.06 4.42 4.72
N PRO A 177 15.92 4.64 5.74
CA PRO A 177 15.59 5.47 6.90
C PRO A 177 15.76 6.97 6.57
N MET A 178 15.10 7.44 5.51
CA MET A 178 15.28 8.78 4.92
C MET A 178 14.12 9.74 5.21
N HIS A 179 13.36 9.51 6.28
CA HIS A 179 12.35 10.49 6.66
C HIS A 179 13.04 11.84 6.97
N PRO A 180 12.56 13.00 6.49
CA PRO A 180 13.26 14.28 6.67
C PRO A 180 13.44 14.70 8.13
N GLU A 181 12.58 14.21 9.02
CA GLU A 181 12.67 14.43 10.47
C GLU A 181 13.46 13.32 11.21
N ASN A 182 14.09 12.39 10.50
CA ASN A 182 14.95 11.38 11.12
C ASN A 182 16.28 12.05 11.54
N PRO A 183 16.61 12.12 12.85
CA PRO A 183 17.87 12.74 13.29
C PRO A 183 19.12 12.00 12.83
N GLU A 184 19.00 10.72 12.44
CA GLU A 184 20.10 9.91 11.92
C GLU A 184 20.24 10.03 10.39
N PHE A 185 19.30 10.71 9.70
CA PHE A 185 19.37 10.86 8.26
C PHE A 185 20.50 11.82 7.86
N ASN A 186 21.41 11.33 7.02
CA ASN A 186 22.48 12.09 6.39
C ASN A 186 22.33 12.00 4.86
N GLU A 187 22.19 13.13 4.18
CA GLU A 187 21.97 13.19 2.73
C GLU A 187 23.18 12.72 1.90
N ASP A 188 24.38 12.72 2.50
CA ASP A 188 25.62 12.24 1.87
C ASP A 188 25.80 10.71 2.00
N GLU A 189 24.90 10.02 2.71
CA GLU A 189 24.98 8.59 2.95
C GLU A 189 23.75 7.84 2.43
N MET A 190 23.99 6.69 1.80
CA MET A 190 22.93 5.75 1.45
C MET A 190 22.89 4.62 2.47
N VAL A 191 22.02 4.78 3.47
CA VAL A 191 21.74 3.75 4.48
C VAL A 191 20.53 2.92 4.06
N ILE A 192 20.63 1.61 4.23
CA ILE A 192 19.56 0.65 3.94
C ILE A 192 19.41 -0.29 5.12
N HIS A 193 18.20 -0.42 5.65
CA HIS A 193 17.86 -1.40 6.67
C HIS A 193 17.15 -2.59 6.02
N THR A 194 17.72 -3.79 6.17
CA THR A 194 17.14 -5.03 5.66
C THR A 194 16.37 -5.74 6.77
N PHE A 195 15.10 -6.02 6.50
CA PHE A 195 14.23 -6.82 7.35
C PHE A 195 14.13 -8.23 6.76
N ASP A 196 14.70 -9.21 7.47
CA ASP A 196 14.63 -10.61 7.09
C ASP A 196 13.48 -11.31 7.84
N PHE A 197 12.53 -11.81 7.05
CA PHE A 197 11.35 -12.54 7.51
C PHE A 197 11.41 -14.04 7.20
N SER A 198 12.58 -14.56 6.83
CA SER A 198 12.79 -15.98 6.49
C SER A 198 12.33 -16.94 7.60
N GLY A 199 12.46 -16.55 8.87
CA GLY A 199 12.05 -17.34 10.02
C GLY A 199 10.56 -17.37 10.33
N LEU A 200 9.72 -16.64 9.58
CA LEU A 200 8.28 -16.55 9.87
C LEU A 200 7.46 -17.73 9.32
N LYS A 201 7.93 -18.40 8.26
CA LYS A 201 7.29 -19.62 7.75
C LYS A 201 7.90 -20.85 8.45
N LYS A 202 7.08 -21.61 9.16
CA LYS A 202 7.46 -22.92 9.73
C LYS A 202 7.10 -24.06 8.80
#